data_AF-A0A2V5QLJ8-F1
#
_entry.id   AF-A0A2V5QLJ8-F1
#
_cell.length_a   1.000
_cell.length_b   1.000
_cell.length_c   1.000
_cell.angle_alpha   90.00
_cell.angle_beta   90.00
_cell.angle_gamma   90.00
#
_symmetry.space_group_name_H-M   'P 1'
#
loop_
_entity.id
_entity.type
_entity.pdbx_description
1 polymer ?
#
loop_
_entity_poly.entity_id
_entity_poly.type
_entity_poly.pdbx_seq_one_letter_code
_entity_poly.pdbx_strand_id
1 'polypeptide(L)'
;MSGRISGIVLTLLWLHSPIVFGQAHFKRFPETVTNDGAYVLAWGIKDDKNGDVASKTEIPEDAPEKLGDPFIESDNIQDYLVDTASGKIVAIIPDFTYFAGSEGRENHFHLGVGWSPDNHGGIAIYEARYTTDRVAWINPTEHKTSDVTEQIEKAIRRVAVGKKGKSASDDEISVSSPVFVRPRRVVLGVMMGALSSKRVDAVTYTFEIVFNVKGNLDTPQFEVNTVKWVSKDSAAEYENEEAQLNRVYHRLAGALSPPDRENLKQEQLKWLATREHITAAQKDEQEFKQLEFTRRRITELETRARYR
;
A
#
# COMPACT_ATOMS: atom_id res chain seq x y z
N MET A 1 -12.95 -45.21 -31.41
CA MET A 1 -13.20 -43.89 -30.79
C MET A 1 -12.45 -43.86 -29.47
N SER A 2 -11.32 -43.17 -29.42
CA SER A 2 -10.51 -43.00 -28.21
C SER A 2 -10.14 -41.52 -28.15
N GLY A 3 -10.79 -40.79 -27.23
CA GLY A 3 -10.54 -39.38 -27.00
C GLY A 3 -9.32 -39.23 -26.08
N ARG A 4 -8.28 -38.57 -26.59
CA ARG A 4 -7.14 -38.13 -25.80
C ARG A 4 -7.51 -36.81 -25.11
N ILE A 5 -7.60 -36.83 -23.79
CA ILE A 5 -7.57 -35.63 -22.96
C ILE A 5 -6.10 -35.26 -22.80
N SER A 6 -5.66 -34.17 -23.44
CA SER A 6 -4.37 -33.55 -23.15
C SER A 6 -4.50 -32.75 -21.86
N GLY A 7 -4.07 -33.34 -20.74
CA GLY A 7 -3.85 -32.61 -19.50
C GLY A 7 -2.54 -31.82 -19.63
N ILE A 8 -2.65 -30.49 -19.65
CA ILE A 8 -1.51 -29.59 -19.47
C ILE A 8 -1.08 -29.75 -18.00
N VAL A 9 0.01 -30.46 -17.78
CA VAL A 9 0.69 -30.49 -16.48
C VAL A 9 1.49 -29.19 -16.40
N LEU A 10 0.98 -28.22 -15.64
CA LEU A 10 1.73 -27.04 -15.21
C LEU A 10 2.72 -27.50 -14.14
N THR A 11 3.94 -27.82 -14.53
CA THR A 11 5.04 -28.09 -13.58
C THR A 11 5.47 -26.75 -12.96
N LEU A 12 4.90 -26.43 -11.80
CA LEU A 12 5.39 -25.36 -10.92
C LEU A 12 6.71 -25.83 -10.29
N LEU A 13 7.82 -25.40 -10.87
CA LEU A 13 9.16 -25.53 -10.28
C LEU A 13 9.27 -24.56 -9.09
N TRP A 14 8.90 -25.06 -7.90
CA TRP A 14 9.30 -24.45 -6.64
C TRP A 14 10.74 -24.89 -6.33
N LEU A 15 11.68 -24.02 -6.68
CA LEU A 15 13.04 -24.09 -6.16
C LEU A 15 12.96 -24.04 -4.64
N HIS A 16 13.34 -25.15 -3.99
CA HIS A 16 13.62 -25.16 -2.57
C HIS A 16 14.76 -24.17 -2.34
N SER A 17 14.45 -23.01 -1.79
CA SER A 17 15.48 -22.06 -1.36
C SER A 17 16.44 -22.79 -0.40
N PRO A 18 17.76 -22.73 -0.65
CA PRO A 18 18.72 -23.31 0.27
C PRO A 18 18.56 -22.62 1.63
N ILE A 19 18.56 -23.40 2.70
CA ILE A 19 18.65 -22.90 4.08
C ILE A 19 19.97 -22.14 4.17
N VAL A 20 19.92 -20.81 4.09
CA VAL A 20 21.08 -19.95 4.28
C VAL A 20 21.29 -19.84 5.80
N PHE A 21 22.33 -20.49 6.30
CA PHE A 21 22.84 -20.24 7.64
C PHE A 21 23.52 -18.85 7.67
N GLY A 22 22.68 -17.83 7.78
CA GLY A 22 23.02 -16.43 7.98
C GLY A 22 21.85 -15.77 8.69
N GLN A 23 22.10 -14.72 9.46
CA GLN A 23 21.04 -13.95 10.12
C GLN A 23 20.03 -13.50 9.05
N ALA A 24 18.75 -13.77 9.22
CA ALA A 24 17.73 -13.23 8.33
C ALA A 24 17.51 -11.75 8.63
N HIS A 25 17.32 -10.94 7.60
CA HIS A 25 17.48 -9.48 7.67
C HIS A 25 16.21 -8.70 7.36
N PHE A 26 15.20 -9.28 6.72
CA PHE A 26 13.95 -8.59 6.39
C PHE A 26 12.75 -9.54 6.29
N LYS A 27 11.53 -9.00 6.36
CA LYS A 27 10.27 -9.72 6.13
C LYS A 27 9.34 -8.89 5.23
N ARG A 28 8.69 -9.54 4.26
CA ARG A 28 7.77 -8.92 3.30
C ARG A 28 6.40 -8.62 3.93
N PHE A 29 5.68 -7.70 3.30
CA PHE A 29 4.26 -7.39 3.52
C PHE A 29 3.44 -7.85 2.30
N PRO A 30 3.00 -9.11 2.24
CA PRO A 30 2.30 -9.65 1.06
C PRO A 30 1.10 -8.79 0.61
N GLU A 31 0.44 -8.13 1.54
CA GLU A 31 -0.68 -7.20 1.31
C GLU A 31 -0.30 -5.92 0.55
N THR A 32 0.99 -5.67 0.33
CA THR A 32 1.51 -4.51 -0.39
C THR A 32 2.02 -4.86 -1.79
N VAL A 33 1.83 -6.09 -2.25
CA VAL A 33 2.32 -6.53 -3.57
C VAL A 33 1.76 -5.67 -4.72
N THR A 34 2.56 -5.40 -5.74
CA THR A 34 2.16 -4.69 -6.96
C THR A 34 1.06 -5.43 -7.72
N ASN A 35 0.32 -4.73 -8.59
CA ASN A 35 -0.79 -5.30 -9.35
C ASN A 35 -0.35 -6.46 -10.25
N ASP A 36 0.89 -6.45 -10.72
CA ASP A 36 1.49 -7.52 -11.51
C ASP A 36 2.12 -8.64 -10.67
N GLY A 37 2.31 -8.43 -9.36
CA GLY A 37 2.97 -9.37 -8.47
C GLY A 37 4.48 -9.25 -8.42
N ALA A 38 5.10 -8.32 -9.16
CA ALA A 38 6.55 -8.24 -9.34
C ALA A 38 7.30 -7.68 -8.13
N TYR A 39 6.68 -6.79 -7.35
CA TYR A 39 7.32 -6.15 -6.21
C TYR A 39 6.43 -6.12 -4.98
N VAL A 40 7.04 -6.01 -3.80
CA VAL A 40 6.37 -5.96 -2.51
C VAL A 40 7.18 -5.14 -1.52
N LEU A 41 6.51 -4.50 -0.57
CA LEU A 41 7.21 -3.81 0.51
C LEU A 41 7.68 -4.81 1.58
N ALA A 42 8.72 -4.45 2.29
CA ALA A 42 9.27 -5.25 3.39
C ALA A 42 9.88 -4.32 4.45
N TRP A 43 10.06 -4.83 5.66
CA TRP A 43 10.87 -4.19 6.70
C TRP A 43 12.07 -5.05 7.03
N GLY A 44 13.15 -4.43 7.50
CA GLY A 44 14.33 -5.16 7.94
C GLY A 44 15.40 -4.28 8.60
N ILE A 45 16.50 -4.90 9.01
CA ILE A 45 17.62 -4.22 9.71
C ILE A 45 18.32 -3.26 8.74
N LYS A 46 18.54 -2.00 9.11
CA LYS A 46 19.21 -0.96 8.31
C LYS A 46 20.68 -1.27 8.06
N ASP A 47 21.46 -1.45 9.14
CA ASP A 47 22.89 -1.73 9.08
C ASP A 47 23.15 -3.25 9.20
N ASP A 48 23.56 -3.88 8.10
CA ASP A 48 24.23 -5.19 8.16
C ASP A 48 25.74 -4.91 8.30
N LYS A 49 26.40 -5.54 9.29
CA LYS A 49 27.84 -5.44 9.50
C LYS A 49 28.66 -5.95 8.29
N ASN A 50 28.04 -6.65 7.32
CA ASN A 50 28.72 -7.36 6.24
C ASN A 50 28.43 -6.89 4.80
N GLY A 51 27.58 -5.90 4.50
CA GLY A 51 27.55 -5.35 3.14
C GLY A 51 26.21 -4.87 2.56
N ASP A 52 26.25 -4.73 1.24
CA ASP A 52 25.23 -4.21 0.33
C ASP A 52 23.80 -4.69 0.66
N VAL A 53 22.81 -3.83 0.46
CA VAL A 53 21.40 -4.14 0.73
C VAL A 53 20.93 -5.38 -0.04
N ALA A 54 21.52 -5.68 -1.19
CA ALA A 54 21.26 -6.88 -1.99
C ALA A 54 21.75 -8.20 -1.34
N SER A 55 22.65 -8.16 -0.35
CA SER A 55 23.11 -9.36 0.37
C SER A 55 22.15 -9.82 1.47
N LYS A 56 21.17 -8.99 1.83
CA LYS A 56 20.16 -9.30 2.84
C LYS A 56 19.27 -10.48 2.42
N THR A 57 18.85 -11.26 3.41
CA THR A 57 18.06 -12.48 3.26
C THR A 57 16.73 -12.36 3.99
N GLU A 58 15.69 -12.96 3.45
CA GLU A 58 14.35 -12.95 4.02
C GLU A 58 14.24 -13.88 5.24
N ILE A 59 13.46 -13.48 6.25
CA ILE A 59 13.05 -14.33 7.35
C ILE A 59 12.12 -15.42 6.78
N PRO A 60 12.45 -16.72 6.94
CA PRO A 60 11.57 -17.80 6.52
C PRO A 60 10.18 -17.67 7.16
N GLU A 61 9.13 -18.05 6.43
CA GLU A 61 7.74 -17.91 6.88
C GLU A 61 7.47 -18.59 8.23
N ASP A 62 8.11 -19.74 8.47
CA ASP A 62 7.99 -20.52 9.71
C ASP A 62 8.95 -20.09 10.83
N ALA A 63 9.82 -19.11 10.58
CA ALA A 63 10.76 -18.64 11.58
C ALA A 63 10.08 -17.66 12.57
N PRO A 64 10.56 -17.57 13.82
CA PRO A 64 10.08 -16.55 14.75
C PRO A 64 10.17 -15.16 14.12
N GLU A 65 9.17 -14.31 14.32
CA GLU A 65 9.13 -12.91 13.86
C GLU A 65 10.13 -12.05 14.64
N LYS A 66 11.41 -12.38 14.56
CA LYS A 66 12.50 -11.68 15.21
C LYS A 66 13.64 -11.51 14.22
N LEU A 67 13.91 -10.26 13.89
CA LEU A 67 15.14 -9.86 13.25
C LEU A 67 16.26 -9.91 14.28
N GLY A 68 17.21 -10.82 14.09
CA GLY A 68 18.51 -10.73 14.76
C GLY A 68 18.48 -10.60 16.29
N ASP A 69 19.24 -9.62 16.79
CA ASP A 69 19.44 -9.33 18.20
C ASP A 69 18.17 -8.70 18.82
N PRO A 70 17.64 -9.20 19.96
CA PRO A 70 16.48 -8.62 20.64
C PRO A 70 16.66 -7.16 21.11
N PHE A 71 17.87 -6.61 21.05
CA PHE A 71 18.19 -5.22 21.42
C PHE A 71 18.39 -4.28 20.22
N ILE A 72 17.96 -4.66 19.00
CA ILE A 72 17.98 -3.75 17.86
C ILE A 72 17.10 -2.53 18.18
N GLU A 73 17.74 -1.36 18.27
CA GLU A 73 17.07 -0.08 18.46
C GLU A 73 16.18 0.23 17.24
N SER A 74 15.06 0.92 17.47
CA SER A 74 14.06 1.18 16.43
C SER A 74 14.60 1.99 15.24
N ASP A 75 15.65 2.78 15.46
CA ASP A 75 16.36 3.56 14.44
C ASP A 75 17.23 2.70 13.50
N ASN A 76 17.43 1.43 13.84
CA ASN A 76 18.13 0.44 13.03
C ASN A 76 17.18 -0.42 12.19
N ILE A 77 15.92 -0.02 12.03
CA ILE A 77 14.95 -0.65 11.13
C ILE A 77 14.65 0.28 9.94
N GLN A 78 14.44 -0.33 8.79
CA GLN A 78 14.18 0.36 7.53
C GLN A 78 13.22 -0.44 6.65
N ASP A 79 12.41 0.27 5.88
CA ASP A 79 11.56 -0.34 4.86
C ASP A 79 12.23 -0.41 3.50
N TYR A 80 11.83 -1.42 2.72
CA TYR A 80 12.43 -1.82 1.47
C TYR A 80 11.37 -2.10 0.41
N LEU A 81 11.76 -1.93 -0.86
CA LEU A 81 11.09 -2.53 -1.99
C LEU A 81 11.83 -3.83 -2.36
N VAL A 82 11.11 -4.93 -2.46
CA VAL A 82 11.66 -6.26 -2.76
C VAL A 82 11.09 -6.76 -4.09
N ASP A 83 11.97 -7.25 -4.96
CA ASP A 83 11.57 -8.01 -6.15
C ASP A 83 11.12 -9.41 -5.72
N THR A 84 9.88 -9.76 -6.06
CA THR A 84 9.24 -10.97 -5.51
C THR A 84 9.86 -12.25 -6.04
N ALA A 85 10.34 -12.24 -7.28
CA ALA A 85 10.86 -13.41 -7.99
C ALA A 85 12.26 -13.80 -7.51
N SER A 86 13.13 -12.80 -7.33
CA SER A 86 14.49 -12.98 -6.84
C SER A 86 14.57 -12.98 -5.31
N GLY A 87 13.58 -12.39 -4.65
CA GLY A 87 13.59 -12.15 -3.20
C GLY A 87 14.70 -11.19 -2.77
N LYS A 88 15.09 -10.28 -3.65
CA LYS A 88 16.13 -9.29 -3.39
C LYS A 88 15.53 -7.92 -3.13
N ILE A 89 16.10 -7.22 -2.16
CA ILE A 89 15.81 -5.81 -1.97
C ILE A 89 16.39 -5.06 -3.17
N VAL A 90 15.54 -4.25 -3.81
CA VAL A 90 15.91 -3.45 -4.98
C VAL A 90 15.99 -1.97 -4.65
N ALA A 91 15.25 -1.50 -3.63
CA ALA A 91 15.31 -0.11 -3.19
C ALA A 91 15.08 0.01 -1.67
N ILE A 92 15.67 1.06 -1.11
CA ILE A 92 15.41 1.51 0.27
C ILE A 92 14.28 2.53 0.22
N ILE A 93 13.38 2.52 1.20
CA ILE A 93 12.43 3.63 1.43
C ILE A 93 13.04 4.51 2.55
N PRO A 94 13.67 5.65 2.21
CA PRO A 94 14.55 6.39 3.13
C PRO A 94 13.77 7.13 4.23
N ASP A 95 14.20 6.99 5.48
CA ASP A 95 13.55 7.63 6.65
C ASP A 95 12.11 7.16 6.91
N PHE A 96 11.79 5.92 6.50
CA PHE A 96 10.52 5.24 6.75
C PHE A 96 10.72 3.94 7.55
N THR A 97 9.91 3.77 8.60
CA THR A 97 10.01 2.65 9.54
C THR A 97 8.61 2.23 10.00
N TYR A 98 7.84 1.49 9.17
CA TYR A 98 6.48 1.05 9.55
C TYR A 98 6.49 0.15 10.81
N PHE A 99 7.51 -0.70 10.92
CA PHE A 99 7.74 -1.58 12.05
C PHE A 99 8.96 -1.13 12.86
N ALA A 100 8.90 -1.25 14.19
CA ALA A 100 10.00 -0.91 15.10
C ALA A 100 10.45 -2.10 15.95
N GLY A 101 11.73 -2.06 16.30
CA GLY A 101 12.40 -3.05 17.14
C GLY A 101 12.63 -4.38 16.41
N SER A 102 13.45 -5.24 17.03
CA SER A 102 13.78 -6.57 16.49
C SER A 102 12.58 -7.47 16.24
N GLU A 103 11.49 -7.25 16.97
CA GLU A 103 10.30 -8.09 16.99
C GLU A 103 9.17 -7.59 16.08
N GLY A 104 9.44 -6.55 15.28
CA GLY A 104 8.49 -6.10 14.26
C GLY A 104 7.18 -5.65 14.85
N ARG A 105 7.21 -4.79 15.86
CA ARG A 105 5.99 -4.17 16.37
C ARG A 105 5.60 -3.04 15.43
N GLU A 106 4.34 -2.96 15.06
CA GLU A 106 3.83 -1.81 14.30
C GLU A 106 4.12 -0.53 15.07
N ASN A 107 4.84 0.39 14.44
CA ASN A 107 5.20 1.70 15.00
C ASN A 107 4.28 2.82 14.50
N HIS A 108 3.37 2.48 13.58
CA HIS A 108 2.42 3.39 12.97
C HIS A 108 1.00 2.86 13.15
N PHE A 109 0.02 3.73 12.93
CA PHE A 109 -1.39 3.37 13.05
C PHE A 109 -1.87 2.56 11.85
N HIS A 110 -1.39 2.87 10.65
CA HIS A 110 -1.74 2.17 9.42
C HIS A 110 -0.72 2.42 8.30
N LEU A 111 -0.55 1.46 7.38
CA LEU A 111 0.23 1.61 6.15
C LEU A 111 -0.69 1.56 4.93
N GLY A 112 -1.01 2.70 4.33
CA GLY A 112 -1.78 2.76 3.08
C GLY A 112 -0.87 2.61 1.85
N VAL A 113 -1.09 1.59 1.02
CA VAL A 113 -0.32 1.41 -0.24
C VAL A 113 -1.24 1.38 -1.45
N GLY A 114 -0.81 2.02 -2.53
CA GLY A 114 -1.52 2.04 -3.80
C GLY A 114 -0.56 2.01 -4.98
N TRP A 115 -0.87 1.18 -5.97
CA TRP A 115 -0.04 0.99 -7.16
C TRP A 115 -0.76 1.49 -8.42
N SER A 116 -0.01 2.16 -9.29
CA SER A 116 -0.46 2.55 -10.62
C SER A 116 -0.81 1.32 -11.48
N PRO A 117 -1.80 1.42 -12.39
CA PRO A 117 -2.17 0.31 -13.26
C PRO A 117 -1.05 -0.20 -14.18
N ASP A 118 -0.08 0.66 -14.53
CA ASP A 118 1.10 0.29 -15.32
C ASP A 118 2.28 -0.16 -14.45
N ASN A 119 2.12 -0.19 -13.12
CA ASN A 119 3.16 -0.53 -12.14
C ASN A 119 4.43 0.33 -12.25
N HIS A 120 4.36 1.55 -12.81
CA HIS A 120 5.51 2.46 -12.89
C HIS A 120 5.55 3.47 -11.74
N GLY A 121 4.52 3.47 -10.91
CA GLY A 121 4.38 4.35 -9.77
C GLY A 121 3.60 3.69 -8.63
N GLY A 122 3.97 4.02 -7.41
CA GLY A 122 3.32 3.59 -6.19
C GLY A 122 3.38 4.69 -5.15
N ILE A 123 2.44 4.66 -4.22
CA ILE A 123 2.43 5.52 -3.05
C ILE A 123 2.28 4.64 -1.81
N ALA A 124 3.17 4.85 -0.84
CA ALA A 124 3.04 4.33 0.51
C ALA A 124 2.80 5.50 1.47
N ILE A 125 1.77 5.41 2.30
CA ILE A 125 1.38 6.42 3.30
C ILE A 125 1.47 5.78 4.67
N TYR A 126 2.24 6.41 5.53
CA TYR A 126 2.50 5.99 6.89
C TYR A 126 1.63 6.86 7.81
N GLU A 127 0.53 6.28 8.27
CA GLU A 127 -0.46 6.99 9.06
C GLU A 127 -0.04 6.96 10.54
N ALA A 128 0.04 8.15 11.15
CA ALA A 128 0.05 8.29 12.59
C ALA A 128 -1.40 8.35 13.09
N ARG A 129 -1.60 8.21 14.39
CA ARG A 129 -2.94 8.13 14.99
C ARG A 129 -3.88 9.29 14.62
N TYR A 130 -3.35 10.49 14.40
CA TYR A 130 -4.15 11.68 14.09
C TYR A 130 -3.61 12.49 12.90
N THR A 131 -2.50 12.07 12.29
CA THR A 131 -1.85 12.79 11.19
C THR A 131 -1.25 11.80 10.21
N THR A 132 -0.77 12.28 9.07
CA THR A 132 0.21 11.52 8.31
C THR A 132 1.58 11.77 8.90
N ASP A 133 2.36 10.71 9.08
CA ASP A 133 3.78 10.86 9.39
C ASP A 133 4.56 11.13 8.11
N ARG A 134 4.44 10.21 7.14
CA ARG A 134 5.14 10.34 5.85
C ARG A 134 4.37 9.76 4.67
N VAL A 135 4.73 10.24 3.48
CA VAL A 135 4.29 9.72 2.18
C VAL A 135 5.48 9.48 1.27
N ALA A 136 5.66 8.23 0.83
CA ALA A 136 6.68 7.85 -0.12
C ALA A 136 6.07 7.69 -1.52
N TRP A 137 6.76 8.22 -2.53
CA TRP A 137 6.61 7.76 -3.90
C TRP A 137 7.57 6.61 -4.18
N ILE A 138 7.09 5.61 -4.92
CA ILE A 138 7.85 4.42 -5.28
C ILE A 138 7.78 4.26 -6.80
N ASN A 139 8.93 4.23 -7.46
CA ASN A 139 9.07 3.83 -8.85
C ASN A 139 9.70 2.44 -8.88
N PRO A 140 8.88 1.37 -8.95
CA PRO A 140 9.39 0.03 -8.76
C PRO A 140 10.16 -0.48 -9.99
N THR A 141 9.96 0.06 -11.18
CA THR A 141 10.70 -0.38 -12.38
C THR A 141 12.09 0.23 -12.47
N GLU A 142 12.29 1.43 -11.92
CA GLU A 142 13.59 2.11 -11.85
C GLU A 142 14.28 1.92 -10.48
N HIS A 143 13.67 1.13 -9.59
CA HIS A 143 14.18 0.84 -8.24
C HIS A 143 14.49 2.11 -7.42
N LYS A 144 13.59 3.09 -7.49
CA LYS A 144 13.75 4.39 -6.81
C LYS A 144 12.57 4.71 -5.93
N THR A 145 12.86 5.45 -4.86
CA THR A 145 11.88 5.94 -3.89
C THR A 145 12.16 7.41 -3.61
N SER A 146 11.15 8.15 -3.17
CA SER A 146 11.30 9.56 -2.81
C SER A 146 10.28 9.95 -1.75
N ASP A 147 10.70 10.75 -0.77
CA ASP A 147 9.77 11.38 0.15
C ASP A 147 9.02 12.53 -0.54
N VAL A 148 7.70 12.45 -0.56
CA VAL A 148 6.80 13.44 -1.17
C VAL A 148 5.85 14.08 -0.14
N THR A 149 6.11 13.89 1.15
CA THR A 149 5.27 14.36 2.27
C THR A 149 5.03 15.86 2.21
N GLU A 150 6.10 16.67 2.19
CA GLU A 150 5.98 18.13 2.17
C GLU A 150 5.24 18.64 0.92
N GLN A 151 5.43 17.98 -0.22
CA GLN A 151 4.79 18.37 -1.47
C GLN A 151 3.27 18.14 -1.40
N ILE A 152 2.85 16.98 -0.89
CA ILE A 152 1.44 16.62 -0.73
C ILE A 152 0.80 17.52 0.34
N GLU A 153 1.41 17.67 1.51
CA GLU A 153 0.90 18.54 2.57
C GLU A 153 0.74 19.98 2.11
N LYS A 154 1.75 20.53 1.42
CA LYS A 154 1.69 21.91 0.91
C LYS A 154 0.55 22.08 -0.09
N ALA A 155 0.31 21.09 -0.94
CA ALA A 155 -0.80 21.12 -1.88
C ALA A 155 -2.15 21.06 -1.15
N ILE A 156 -2.29 20.19 -0.15
CA ILE A 156 -3.47 20.08 0.71
C ILE A 156 -3.74 21.38 1.46
N ARG A 157 -2.73 21.97 2.12
CA ARG A 157 -2.86 23.24 2.84
C ARG A 157 -3.33 24.37 1.93
N ARG A 158 -2.83 24.45 0.69
CA ARG A 158 -3.31 25.43 -0.29
C ARG A 158 -4.78 25.25 -0.63
N VAL A 159 -5.22 24.00 -0.84
CA VAL A 159 -6.63 23.67 -1.08
C VAL A 159 -7.49 24.09 0.12
N ALA A 160 -7.06 23.74 1.33
CA ALA A 160 -7.77 24.04 2.57
C ALA A 160 -7.89 25.56 2.80
N VAL A 161 -6.77 26.30 2.74
CA VAL A 161 -6.76 27.76 2.89
C VAL A 161 -7.62 28.44 1.83
N GLY A 162 -7.56 27.98 0.57
CA GLY A 162 -8.39 28.52 -0.50
C GLY A 162 -9.90 28.30 -0.29
N LYS A 163 -10.29 27.26 0.47
CA LYS A 163 -11.70 26.91 0.70
C LYS A 163 -12.25 27.35 2.06
N LYS A 164 -11.41 27.41 3.09
CA LYS A 164 -11.79 27.65 4.49
C LYS A 164 -11.15 28.91 5.09
N GLY A 165 -10.28 29.58 4.34
CA GLY A 165 -9.58 30.76 4.80
C GLY A 165 -8.31 30.41 5.59
N LYS A 166 -7.62 31.45 6.07
CA LYS A 166 -6.29 31.32 6.67
C LYS A 166 -6.24 30.43 7.90
N SER A 167 -7.30 30.29 8.67
CA SER A 167 -7.32 29.46 9.89
C SER A 167 -7.05 27.98 9.60
N ALA A 168 -7.31 27.51 8.38
CA ALA A 168 -7.03 26.12 7.98
C ALA A 168 -5.54 25.85 7.71
N SER A 169 -4.66 26.85 7.80
CA SER A 169 -3.20 26.63 7.65
C SER A 169 -2.63 25.80 8.77
N ASP A 170 -3.24 25.87 9.95
CA ASP A 170 -2.74 25.28 11.20
C ASP A 170 -3.45 23.97 11.54
N ASP A 171 -4.39 23.54 10.68
CA ASP A 171 -5.08 22.26 10.82
C ASP A 171 -4.10 21.09 10.69
N GLU A 172 -4.35 20.05 11.49
CA GLU A 172 -3.71 18.76 11.35
C GLU A 172 -4.21 18.08 10.06
N ILE A 173 -3.33 17.33 9.41
CA ILE A 173 -3.61 16.66 8.14
C ILE A 173 -3.37 15.17 8.32
N SER A 174 -4.38 14.38 7.97
CA SER A 174 -4.26 12.94 7.78
C SER A 174 -4.61 12.63 6.33
N VAL A 175 -3.70 11.96 5.65
CA VAL A 175 -3.79 11.47 4.28
C VAL A 175 -3.90 9.95 4.35
N SER A 176 -4.75 9.35 3.54
CA SER A 176 -4.99 7.91 3.53
C SER A 176 -5.48 7.42 2.16
N SER A 177 -5.63 6.11 2.02
CA SER A 177 -6.27 5.44 0.89
C SER A 177 -5.76 5.90 -0.49
N PRO A 178 -4.48 5.67 -0.82
CA PRO A 178 -3.95 6.06 -2.12
C PRO A 178 -4.51 5.16 -3.21
N VAL A 179 -5.29 5.71 -4.14
CA VAL A 179 -5.89 4.95 -5.25
C VAL A 179 -5.53 5.54 -6.60
N PHE A 180 -4.81 4.79 -7.42
CA PHE A 180 -4.54 5.19 -8.80
C PHE A 180 -5.75 4.91 -9.69
N VAL A 181 -6.28 5.97 -10.29
CA VAL A 181 -7.40 5.89 -11.24
C VAL A 181 -6.91 5.88 -12.69
N ARG A 182 -5.67 6.34 -12.92
CA ARG A 182 -4.87 6.20 -14.16
C ARG A 182 -3.39 6.14 -13.78
N PRO A 183 -2.48 5.69 -14.67
CA PRO A 183 -1.03 5.61 -14.40
C PRO A 183 -0.42 6.82 -13.67
N ARG A 184 -0.81 8.02 -14.09
CA ARG A 184 -0.32 9.29 -13.54
C ARG A 184 -1.41 10.11 -12.86
N ARG A 185 -2.42 9.43 -12.30
CA ARG A 185 -3.51 10.09 -11.57
C ARG A 185 -3.90 9.27 -10.36
N VAL A 186 -3.69 9.86 -9.19
CA VAL A 186 -3.96 9.24 -7.89
C VAL A 186 -4.99 10.06 -7.12
N VAL A 187 -5.87 9.38 -6.42
CA VAL A 187 -6.82 9.96 -5.47
C VAL A 187 -6.29 9.66 -4.08
N LEU A 188 -6.22 10.69 -3.24
CA LEU A 188 -5.89 10.55 -1.82
C LEU A 188 -7.12 10.95 -0.99
N GLY A 189 -7.45 10.13 0.00
CA GLY A 189 -8.33 10.52 1.09
C GLY A 189 -7.60 11.51 1.98
N VAL A 190 -8.26 12.60 2.35
CA VAL A 190 -7.69 13.64 3.21
C VAL A 190 -8.68 14.02 4.29
N MET A 191 -8.26 13.91 5.54
CA MET A 191 -8.96 14.47 6.69
C MET A 191 -8.16 15.64 7.24
N MET A 192 -8.83 16.74 7.57
CA MET A 192 -8.21 17.92 8.17
C MET A 192 -9.03 18.47 9.33
N GLY A 193 -8.35 19.12 10.27
CA GLY A 193 -8.97 19.85 11.37
C GLY A 193 -8.23 19.64 12.68
N ALA A 194 -8.95 19.66 13.79
CA ALA A 194 -8.40 19.35 15.10
C ALA A 194 -8.52 17.84 15.38
N LEU A 195 -7.74 17.02 14.66
CA LEU A 195 -7.84 15.55 14.62
C LEU A 195 -7.43 14.88 15.94
N SER A 196 -6.45 15.47 16.64
CA SER A 196 -5.99 15.04 17.97
C SER A 196 -6.87 15.57 19.10
N SER A 197 -7.80 16.49 18.80
CA SER A 197 -8.65 17.12 19.80
C SER A 197 -9.64 16.13 20.38
N LYS A 198 -9.71 16.10 21.71
CA LYS A 198 -10.73 15.32 22.45
C LYS A 198 -12.07 16.05 22.54
N ARG A 199 -12.20 17.23 21.94
CA ARG A 199 -13.44 18.01 21.97
C ARG A 199 -14.48 17.39 21.04
N VAL A 200 -15.71 17.24 21.53
CA VAL A 200 -16.83 16.64 20.80
C VAL A 200 -17.23 17.49 19.57
N ASP A 201 -16.96 18.80 19.61
CA ASP A 201 -17.25 19.77 18.56
C ASP A 201 -16.03 20.14 17.71
N ALA A 202 -14.94 19.37 17.81
CA ALA A 202 -13.76 19.55 16.95
C ALA A 202 -14.17 19.45 15.47
N VAL A 203 -14.00 20.54 14.73
CA VAL A 203 -14.37 20.59 13.32
C VAL A 203 -13.37 19.76 12.53
N THR A 204 -13.89 18.78 11.80
CA THR A 204 -13.11 17.97 10.86
C THR A 204 -13.75 18.03 9.48
N TYR A 205 -12.89 18.03 8.46
CA TYR A 205 -13.26 18.08 7.06
C TYR A 205 -12.68 16.87 6.35
N THR A 206 -13.44 16.25 5.46
CA THR A 206 -12.99 15.11 4.67
C THR A 206 -13.10 15.41 3.19
N PHE A 207 -12.01 15.16 2.48
CA PHE A 207 -11.86 15.42 1.05
C PHE A 207 -11.33 14.17 0.36
N GLU A 208 -11.71 13.99 -0.90
CA GLU A 208 -10.93 13.23 -1.87
C GLU A 208 -10.21 14.25 -2.75
N ILE A 209 -8.87 14.17 -2.81
CA ILE A 209 -8.07 15.03 -3.69
C ILE A 209 -7.46 14.19 -4.79
N VAL A 210 -7.76 14.55 -6.03
CA VAL A 210 -7.19 13.96 -7.22
C VAL A 210 -5.91 14.72 -7.57
N PHE A 211 -4.79 14.02 -7.63
CA PHE A 211 -3.51 14.55 -8.09
C PHE A 211 -3.16 13.99 -9.47
N ASN A 212 -2.67 14.84 -10.37
CA ASN A 212 -1.91 14.39 -11.53
C ASN A 212 -0.43 14.32 -11.15
N VAL A 213 0.24 13.23 -11.51
CA VAL A 213 1.68 13.04 -11.32
C VAL A 213 2.38 13.44 -12.62
N LYS A 214 3.22 14.46 -12.56
CA LYS A 214 3.99 15.01 -13.68
C LYS A 214 5.49 14.86 -13.45
N GLY A 215 6.26 15.18 -14.48
CA GLY A 215 7.72 15.17 -14.43
C GLY A 215 8.33 13.78 -14.62
N ASN A 216 9.60 13.68 -14.24
CA ASN A 216 10.31 12.41 -14.12
C ASN A 216 9.74 11.65 -12.91
N LEU A 217 9.47 10.35 -13.05
CA LEU A 217 8.98 9.52 -11.95
C LEU A 217 10.04 9.31 -10.84
N ASP A 218 11.29 9.66 -11.10
CA ASP A 218 12.33 9.74 -10.06
C ASP A 218 12.17 10.95 -9.14
N THR A 219 11.50 12.01 -9.61
CA THR A 219 11.27 13.27 -8.88
C THR A 219 9.85 13.76 -9.21
N PRO A 220 8.83 13.03 -8.75
CA PRO A 220 7.47 13.25 -9.17
C PRO A 220 6.97 14.64 -8.76
N GLN A 221 6.17 15.25 -9.63
CA GLN A 221 5.48 16.50 -9.33
C GLN A 221 3.99 16.26 -9.17
N PHE A 222 3.49 16.48 -7.97
CA PHE A 222 2.07 16.32 -7.65
C PHE A 222 1.33 17.64 -7.86
N GLU A 223 0.40 17.63 -8.82
CA GLU A 223 -0.46 18.78 -9.10
C GLU A 223 -1.92 18.43 -8.78
N VAL A 224 -2.55 19.24 -7.94
CA VAL A 224 -3.98 19.10 -7.62
C VAL A 224 -4.79 19.29 -8.89
N ASN A 225 -5.55 18.26 -9.25
CA ASN A 225 -6.45 18.27 -10.39
C ASN A 225 -7.88 18.64 -9.97
N THR A 226 -8.42 17.91 -9.01
CA THR A 226 -9.83 18.05 -8.56
C THR A 226 -9.90 17.79 -7.06
N VAL A 227 -10.83 18.45 -6.37
CA VAL A 227 -11.10 18.27 -4.94
C VAL A 227 -12.60 18.00 -4.77
N LYS A 228 -12.94 16.87 -4.16
CA LYS A 228 -14.32 16.47 -3.88
C LYS A 228 -14.55 16.37 -2.38
N TRP A 229 -15.67 16.90 -1.91
CA TRP A 229 -16.10 16.77 -0.51
C TRP A 229 -16.76 15.41 -0.28
N VAL A 230 -16.37 14.74 0.79
CA VAL A 230 -17.04 13.52 1.25
C VAL A 230 -18.00 13.92 2.36
N SER A 231 -19.31 13.94 2.07
CA SER A 231 -20.31 14.09 3.13
C SER A 231 -20.40 12.79 3.92
N LYS A 232 -20.49 12.88 5.26
CA LYS A 232 -20.58 11.74 6.20
C LYS A 232 -21.86 10.89 6.07
N ASP A 233 -22.72 11.15 5.09
CA ASP A 233 -24.11 10.68 5.06
C ASP A 233 -24.36 9.37 4.31
N SER A 234 -23.34 8.63 3.87
CA SER A 234 -23.56 7.24 3.48
C SER A 234 -23.41 6.35 4.71
N ALA A 235 -24.50 6.14 5.44
CA ALA A 235 -24.63 4.96 6.27
C ALA A 235 -24.36 3.76 5.36
N ALA A 236 -23.18 3.15 5.51
CA ALA A 236 -22.89 1.89 4.84
C ALA A 236 -23.96 0.90 5.30
N GLU A 237 -24.78 0.43 4.37
CA GLU A 237 -25.60 -0.74 4.65
C GLU A 237 -24.65 -1.83 5.14
N TYR A 238 -25.01 -2.50 6.24
CA TYR A 238 -24.29 -3.66 6.77
C TYR A 238 -24.43 -4.82 5.77
N GLU A 239 -23.77 -4.70 4.63
CA GLU A 239 -23.59 -5.75 3.66
C GLU A 239 -22.28 -6.47 4.00
N ASN A 240 -22.29 -7.80 3.87
CA ASN A 240 -21.08 -8.60 3.97
C ASN A 240 -20.02 -8.08 2.97
N GLU A 241 -18.78 -7.89 3.44
CA GLU A 241 -17.66 -7.37 2.65
C GLU A 241 -17.41 -8.15 1.34
N GLU A 242 -17.65 -9.47 1.30
CA GLU A 242 -17.54 -10.26 0.06
C GLU A 242 -18.62 -9.90 -0.96
N ALA A 243 -19.85 -9.65 -0.49
CA ALA A 243 -20.94 -9.23 -1.36
C ALA A 243 -20.67 -7.81 -1.89
N GLN A 244 -20.17 -6.91 -1.02
CA GLN A 244 -19.74 -5.58 -1.43
C GLN A 244 -18.61 -5.64 -2.46
N LEU A 245 -17.56 -6.44 -2.20
CA LEU A 245 -16.43 -6.63 -3.12
C LEU A 245 -16.90 -7.10 -4.50
N ASN A 246 -17.70 -8.16 -4.55
CA ASN A 246 -18.22 -8.70 -5.81
C ASN A 246 -19.09 -7.66 -6.54
N ARG A 247 -19.97 -6.96 -5.83
CA ARG A 247 -20.83 -5.92 -6.41
C ARG A 247 -20.02 -4.78 -7.03
N VAL A 248 -19.02 -4.27 -6.31
CA VAL A 248 -18.19 -3.17 -6.79
C VAL A 248 -17.31 -3.62 -7.96
N TYR A 249 -16.73 -4.83 -7.89
CA TYR A 249 -16.00 -5.43 -9.00
C TYR A 249 -16.85 -5.52 -10.27
N HIS A 250 -18.06 -6.09 -10.19
CA HIS A 250 -18.95 -6.21 -11.33
C HIS A 250 -19.40 -4.85 -11.88
N ARG A 251 -19.64 -3.87 -11.00
CA ARG A 251 -19.95 -2.50 -11.40
C ARG A 251 -18.82 -1.87 -12.20
N LEU A 252 -17.58 -1.96 -11.70
CA LEU A 252 -16.41 -1.45 -12.41
C LEU A 252 -16.24 -2.18 -13.74
N ALA A 253 -16.19 -3.52 -13.72
CA ALA A 253 -16.03 -4.37 -14.90
C ALA A 253 -17.06 -4.06 -15.99
N GLY A 254 -18.33 -3.84 -15.62
CA GLY A 254 -19.41 -3.47 -16.54
C GLY A 254 -19.18 -2.13 -17.25
N ALA A 255 -18.52 -1.18 -16.60
CA ALA A 255 -18.12 0.08 -17.21
C ALA A 255 -16.85 -0.03 -18.08
N LEU A 256 -15.99 -1.02 -17.83
CA LEU A 256 -14.70 -1.18 -18.51
C LEU A 256 -14.81 -1.55 -20.01
N SER A 257 -13.82 -1.10 -20.80
CA SER A 257 -13.62 -1.57 -22.17
C SER A 257 -13.20 -3.04 -22.15
N PRO A 258 -13.34 -3.83 -23.24
CA PRO A 258 -12.98 -5.25 -23.21
C PRO A 258 -11.52 -5.53 -22.79
N PRO A 259 -10.50 -4.80 -23.29
CA PRO A 259 -9.12 -4.95 -22.82
C PRO A 259 -8.96 -4.60 -21.33
N ASP A 260 -9.52 -3.47 -20.88
CA ASP A 260 -9.42 -3.05 -19.48
C ASP A 260 -10.14 -4.02 -18.54
N ARG A 261 -11.24 -4.62 -19.00
CA ARG A 261 -12.02 -5.61 -18.24
C ARG A 261 -11.22 -6.89 -18.03
N GLU A 262 -10.51 -7.37 -19.06
CA GLU A 262 -9.64 -8.53 -18.92
C GLU A 262 -8.47 -8.21 -17.97
N ASN A 263 -7.88 -7.02 -18.08
CA ASN A 263 -6.84 -6.59 -17.14
C ASN A 263 -7.35 -6.56 -15.69
N LEU A 264 -8.53 -5.97 -15.43
CA LEU A 264 -9.14 -5.96 -14.09
C LEU A 264 -9.42 -7.38 -13.57
N LYS A 265 -9.83 -8.30 -14.44
CA LYS A 265 -10.04 -9.70 -14.07
C LYS A 265 -8.72 -10.36 -13.64
N GLN A 266 -7.64 -10.13 -14.39
CA GLN A 266 -6.32 -10.66 -14.04
C GLN A 266 -5.80 -10.05 -12.72
N GLU A 267 -5.96 -8.74 -12.52
CA GLU A 267 -5.69 -8.07 -11.23
C GLU A 267 -6.47 -8.73 -10.08
N GLN A 268 -7.77 -8.98 -10.28
CA GLN A 268 -8.62 -9.58 -9.25
C GLN A 268 -8.22 -11.02 -8.92
N LEU A 269 -7.85 -11.83 -9.93
CA LEU A 269 -7.38 -13.19 -9.71
C LEU A 269 -6.07 -13.24 -8.93
N LYS A 270 -5.13 -12.35 -9.26
CA LYS A 270 -3.87 -12.22 -8.50
C LYS A 270 -4.12 -11.79 -7.06
N TRP A 271 -4.98 -10.78 -6.87
CA TRP A 271 -5.36 -10.31 -5.54
C TRP A 271 -5.99 -11.41 -4.68
N LEU A 272 -6.88 -12.24 -5.26
CA LEU A 272 -7.48 -13.38 -4.56
C LEU A 272 -6.43 -14.40 -4.14
N ALA A 273 -5.49 -14.74 -5.03
CA ALA A 273 -4.39 -15.65 -4.70
C ALA A 273 -3.53 -15.10 -3.54
N THR A 274 -3.18 -13.81 -3.57
CA THR A 274 -2.46 -13.16 -2.45
C THR A 274 -3.25 -13.21 -1.16
N ARG A 275 -4.56 -12.92 -1.20
CA ARG A 275 -5.45 -12.98 -0.02
C ARG A 275 -5.49 -14.38 0.60
N GLU A 276 -5.53 -15.40 -0.24
CA GLU A 276 -5.47 -16.80 0.21
C GLU A 276 -4.13 -17.11 0.87
N HIS A 277 -3.00 -16.58 0.38
CA HIS A 277 -1.69 -16.81 1.00
C HIS A 277 -1.47 -16.08 2.33
N ILE A 278 -2.13 -14.95 2.58
CA ILE A 278 -2.07 -14.25 3.88
C ILE A 278 -2.60 -15.14 5.04
N THR A 279 -3.31 -16.24 4.75
CA THR A 279 -3.93 -17.15 5.74
C THR A 279 -2.98 -18.07 6.52
N ALA A 280 -1.67 -18.05 6.28
CA ALA A 280 -0.78 -19.08 6.85
C ALA A 280 -0.31 -18.86 8.31
N ALA A 281 -0.57 -17.69 8.94
CA ALA A 281 -0.11 -17.38 10.32
C ALA A 281 -1.26 -17.03 11.28
N GLN A 282 -1.32 -17.67 12.46
CA GLN A 282 -2.24 -17.50 13.64
C GLN A 282 -3.68 -16.94 13.46
N LYS A 283 -4.68 -17.79 13.74
CA LYS A 283 -6.13 -17.69 13.42
C LYS A 283 -6.87 -16.37 13.71
N ASP A 284 -6.59 -15.68 14.81
CA ASP A 284 -7.38 -14.48 15.19
C ASP A 284 -6.83 -13.19 14.56
N GLU A 285 -5.53 -13.13 14.30
CA GLU A 285 -4.89 -12.03 13.56
C GLU A 285 -5.20 -12.12 12.05
N GLN A 286 -5.54 -13.32 11.56
CA GLN A 286 -5.93 -13.59 10.17
C GLN A 286 -7.21 -12.90 9.75
N GLU A 287 -8.28 -13.07 10.53
CA GLU A 287 -9.60 -12.53 10.16
C GLU A 287 -9.56 -11.00 10.06
N PHE A 288 -8.85 -10.35 10.97
CA PHE A 288 -8.67 -8.90 10.94
C PHE A 288 -7.87 -8.43 9.72
N LYS A 289 -6.70 -9.04 9.44
CA LYS A 289 -5.86 -8.66 8.28
C LYS A 289 -6.57 -8.93 6.95
N GLN A 290 -7.32 -10.02 6.82
CA GLN A 290 -8.12 -10.30 5.62
C GLN A 290 -9.26 -9.30 5.42
N LEU A 291 -9.93 -8.92 6.52
CA LEU A 291 -10.99 -7.94 6.50
C LEU A 291 -10.46 -6.58 6.04
N GLU A 292 -9.33 -6.14 6.58
CA GLU A 292 -8.68 -4.90 6.14
C GLU A 292 -8.23 -4.97 4.68
N PHE A 293 -7.60 -6.06 4.27
CA PHE A 293 -7.16 -6.25 2.88
C PHE A 293 -8.34 -6.21 1.90
N THR A 294 -9.47 -6.81 2.29
CA THR A 294 -10.72 -6.79 1.52
C THR A 294 -11.33 -5.39 1.46
N ARG A 295 -11.38 -4.68 2.60
CA ARG A 295 -11.87 -3.29 2.66
C ARG A 295 -11.05 -2.34 1.79
N ARG A 296 -9.72 -2.46 1.81
CA ARG A 296 -8.83 -1.69 0.93
C ARG A 296 -9.15 -1.93 -0.54
N ARG A 297 -9.34 -3.19 -0.95
CA ARG A 297 -9.71 -3.54 -2.33
C ARG A 297 -11.08 -2.97 -2.71
N ILE A 298 -12.06 -3.01 -1.82
CA ILE A 298 -13.37 -2.38 -2.03
C ILE A 298 -13.20 -0.87 -2.29
N THR A 299 -12.49 -0.17 -1.40
CA THR A 299 -12.23 1.28 -1.54
C THR A 299 -11.52 1.61 -2.86
N GLU A 300 -10.54 0.82 -3.26
CA GLU A 300 -9.84 0.97 -4.53
C GLU A 300 -10.80 0.87 -5.71
N LEU A 301 -11.59 -0.22 -5.78
CA LEU A 301 -12.51 -0.47 -6.88
C LEU A 301 -13.65 0.57 -6.94
N GLU A 302 -14.17 1.01 -5.79
CA GLU A 302 -15.19 2.06 -5.71
C GLU A 302 -14.64 3.40 -6.20
N THR A 303 -13.41 3.74 -5.81
CA THR A 303 -12.75 4.99 -6.22
C THR A 303 -12.44 4.96 -7.72
N ARG A 304 -11.91 3.84 -8.25
CA ARG A 304 -11.71 3.66 -9.69
C ARG A 304 -13.01 3.78 -10.48
N ALA A 305 -14.11 3.22 -9.98
CA ALA A 305 -15.43 3.33 -10.62
C ALA A 305 -15.95 4.77 -10.63
N ARG A 306 -15.66 5.55 -9.59
CA ARG A 306 -16.12 6.93 -9.41
C ARG A 306 -15.38 7.94 -10.30
N TYR A 307 -14.10 7.71 -10.58
CA TYR A 307 -13.20 8.68 -11.24
C TYR A 307 -12.77 8.28 -12.65
N ARG A 308 -13.48 7.34 -13.27
CA ARG A 308 -13.20 6.85 -14.61
C ARG A 308 -13.60 7.86 -15.68
#